data_AF-A0A7R7VMG3-F1
#
_entry.id   AF-A0A7R7VMG3-F1
#
_cell.length_a   1.000
_cell.length_b   1.000
_cell.length_c   1.000
_cell.angle_alpha   90.00
_cell.angle_beta   90.00
_cell.angle_gamma   90.00
#
_symmetry.space_group_name_H-M   'P 1'
#
loop_
_entity.id
_entity.type
_entity.pdbx_description
1 polymer ?
#
loop_
_entity_poly.entity_id
_entity_poly.type
_entity_poly.pdbx_seq_one_letter_code
_entity_poly.pdbx_strand_id
1 'polypeptide(L)'
;MQGQIPRARSDSLEDILDNTSQSRRRRLHPTDQDSKQKRRDVLPFQGDTEELPPLSWTLIWKGTYSNLFDGTFKDDLRSWGYIMWDAARLERTGAREVLHRQWKACWKDVDPRNRLRYAN
;
A
#
# COMPACT_ATOMS: atom_id res chain seq x y z
N MET A 1 16.09 35.78 -28.20
CA MET A 1 15.03 34.79 -27.93
C MET A 1 15.69 33.53 -27.41
N GLN A 2 15.56 33.24 -26.12
CA GLN A 2 15.98 31.95 -25.55
C GLN A 2 14.76 31.04 -25.59
N GLY A 3 14.83 29.99 -26.41
CA GLY A 3 13.79 28.97 -26.48
C GLY A 3 13.71 28.24 -25.14
N GLN A 4 12.54 28.27 -24.52
CA GLN A 4 12.24 27.41 -23.38
C GLN A 4 12.25 25.97 -23.87
N ILE A 5 13.29 25.23 -23.51
CA ILE A 5 13.31 23.77 -23.61
C ILE A 5 12.17 23.26 -22.72
N PRO A 6 11.21 22.48 -23.23
CA PRO A 6 10.18 21.89 -22.38
C PRO A 6 10.90 21.03 -21.35
N ARG A 7 10.71 21.30 -20.05
CA ARG A 7 11.14 20.35 -19.01
C ARG A 7 10.47 19.02 -19.34
N ALA A 8 11.28 18.03 -19.73
CA ALA A 8 10.85 16.64 -19.73
C ALA A 8 10.19 16.40 -18.37
N ARG A 9 8.96 15.88 -18.37
CA ARG A 9 8.33 15.43 -17.13
C ARG A 9 9.33 14.46 -16.50
N SER A 10 9.67 14.70 -15.24
CA SER A 10 10.49 13.77 -14.48
C SER A 10 9.80 12.40 -14.54
N ASP A 11 10.45 11.43 -15.18
CA ASP A 11 10.04 10.01 -15.16
C ASP A 11 10.60 9.35 -13.89
N SER A 12 10.52 10.05 -12.76
CA SER A 12 10.99 9.50 -11.49
C SER A 12 10.05 8.40 -11.01
N LEU A 13 10.57 7.45 -10.22
CA LEU A 13 9.74 6.46 -9.56
C LEU A 13 8.67 7.12 -8.67
N GLU A 14 8.98 8.26 -8.07
CA GLU A 14 8.03 9.02 -7.25
C GLU A 14 6.85 9.54 -8.09
N ASP A 15 7.13 10.07 -9.27
CA ASP A 15 6.10 10.54 -10.21
C ASP A 15 5.27 9.37 -10.76
N ILE A 16 5.88 8.22 -11.03
CA ILE A 16 5.17 7.02 -11.50
C ILE A 16 4.26 6.45 -10.40
N LEU A 17 4.73 6.45 -9.16
CA LEU A 17 4.01 5.90 -8.01
C LEU A 17 3.01 6.90 -7.41
N ASP A 18 3.02 8.16 -7.86
CA ASP A 18 2.09 9.19 -7.40
C ASP A 18 0.62 8.74 -7.58
N ASN A 19 -0.24 9.17 -6.66
CA ASN A 19 -1.64 8.77 -6.62
C ASN A 19 -2.40 9.08 -7.92
N THR A 20 -2.09 10.18 -8.59
CA THR A 20 -2.70 10.59 -9.87
C THR A 20 -2.28 9.66 -10.99
N SER A 21 -0.98 9.39 -11.14
CA SER A 21 -0.47 8.46 -12.15
C SER A 21 -1.00 7.06 -11.92
N GLN A 22 -0.97 6.57 -10.68
CA GLN A 22 -1.52 5.28 -10.33
C GLN A 22 -3.04 5.21 -10.56
N SER A 23 -3.79 6.24 -10.20
CA SER A 23 -5.24 6.30 -10.46
C SER A 23 -5.56 6.28 -11.96
N ARG A 24 -4.81 7.04 -12.76
CA ARG A 24 -4.95 7.02 -14.22
C ARG A 24 -4.60 5.65 -14.79
N ARG A 25 -3.54 5.01 -14.30
CA ARG A 25 -3.14 3.65 -14.69
C ARG A 25 -4.24 2.64 -14.36
N ARG A 26 -4.78 2.62 -13.12
CA ARG A 26 -5.86 1.67 -12.73
C ARG A 26 -7.11 1.81 -13.61
N ARG A 27 -7.36 3.02 -14.11
CA ARG A 27 -8.52 3.31 -14.97
C ARG A 27 -8.28 2.93 -16.43
N LEU A 28 -7.11 3.23 -16.99
CA LEU A 28 -6.86 3.02 -18.41
C LEU A 28 -6.29 1.63 -18.72
N HIS A 29 -5.53 1.07 -17.79
CA HIS A 29 -4.79 -0.18 -17.93
C HIS A 29 -4.85 -0.98 -16.60
N PRO A 30 -6.05 -1.49 -16.22
CA PRO A 30 -6.19 -2.31 -15.03
C PRO A 30 -5.37 -3.60 -15.16
N THR A 31 -4.76 -4.04 -14.06
CA THR A 31 -4.03 -5.31 -14.01
C THR A 31 -4.78 -6.36 -13.20
N ASP A 32 -4.32 -7.61 -13.26
CA ASP A 32 -4.84 -8.68 -12.41
C ASP A 32 -4.70 -8.33 -10.93
N GLN A 33 -3.61 -7.67 -10.51
CA GLN A 33 -3.45 -7.22 -9.12
C GLN A 33 -4.52 -6.20 -8.71
N ASP A 34 -4.92 -5.29 -9.60
CA ASP A 34 -6.01 -4.35 -9.31
C ASP A 34 -7.34 -5.09 -9.11
N SER A 35 -7.59 -6.13 -9.92
CA SER A 35 -8.77 -6.99 -9.78
C SER A 35 -8.76 -7.78 -8.48
N LYS A 36 -7.63 -8.37 -8.09
CA LYS A 36 -7.44 -9.05 -6.78
C LYS A 36 -7.72 -8.11 -5.63
N GLN A 37 -7.22 -6.87 -5.69
CA GLN A 37 -7.49 -5.86 -4.67
C GLN A 37 -8.96 -5.45 -4.64
N LYS A 38 -9.59 -5.24 -5.81
CA LYS A 38 -11.02 -4.87 -5.89
C LYS A 38 -11.91 -5.93 -5.25
N ARG A 39 -11.61 -7.21 -5.46
CA ARG A 39 -12.32 -8.36 -4.84
C ARG A 39 -11.96 -8.64 -3.39
N ARG A 40 -10.90 -8.02 -2.86
CA ARG A 40 -10.34 -8.31 -1.53
C ARG A 40 -9.95 -9.77 -1.39
N ASP A 41 -9.27 -10.31 -2.40
CA ASP A 41 -8.80 -11.70 -2.39
C ASP A 41 -8.07 -12.01 -1.07
N VAL A 42 -8.35 -13.19 -0.52
CA VAL A 42 -7.86 -13.62 0.80
C VAL A 42 -6.34 -13.76 0.76
N LEU A 43 -5.67 -13.14 1.75
CA LEU A 43 -4.23 -13.13 1.90
C LEU A 43 -3.87 -13.21 3.40
N PRO A 44 -4.01 -14.38 4.02
CA PRO A 44 -3.74 -14.57 5.44
C PRO A 44 -2.24 -14.67 5.69
N PHE A 45 -1.84 -14.45 6.95
CA PHE A 45 -0.47 -14.73 7.38
C PHE A 45 -0.22 -16.24 7.36
N GLN A 46 0.91 -16.65 6.80
CA GLN A 46 1.28 -18.06 6.61
C GLN A 46 2.65 -18.40 7.22
N GLY A 47 3.25 -17.47 7.96
CA GLY A 47 4.59 -17.60 8.52
C GLY A 47 5.55 -16.55 7.96
N ASP A 48 6.69 -16.44 8.63
CA ASP A 48 7.77 -15.53 8.23
C ASP A 48 8.67 -16.22 7.21
N THR A 49 8.38 -16.05 5.93
CA THR A 49 9.27 -16.43 4.82
C THR A 49 9.28 -15.32 3.79
N GLU A 50 10.41 -15.09 3.12
CA GLU A 50 10.58 -13.97 2.16
C GLU A 50 9.56 -13.98 1.01
N GLU A 51 8.96 -15.12 0.70
CA GLU A 51 7.97 -15.30 -0.36
C GLU A 51 6.52 -15.00 0.08
N LEU A 52 6.28 -14.92 1.39
CA LEU A 52 4.95 -14.74 1.98
C LEU A 52 4.78 -13.31 2.51
N PRO A 53 3.54 -12.80 2.66
CA PRO A 53 3.33 -11.47 3.21
C PRO A 53 3.70 -11.43 4.71
N PRO A 54 4.41 -10.39 5.18
CA PRO A 54 4.74 -10.26 6.59
C PRO A 54 3.48 -10.08 7.45
N LEU A 55 3.54 -10.48 8.72
CA LEU A 55 2.42 -10.39 9.64
C LEU A 55 1.86 -8.96 9.71
N SER A 56 2.71 -7.94 9.76
CA SER A 56 2.27 -6.54 9.81
C SER A 56 1.40 -6.14 8.61
N TRP A 57 1.76 -6.59 7.39
CA TRP A 57 1.01 -6.32 6.17
C TRP A 57 -0.36 -6.99 6.20
N THR A 58 -0.42 -8.26 6.60
CA THR A 58 -1.69 -8.99 6.72
C THR A 58 -2.58 -8.38 7.81
N LEU A 59 -2.03 -7.88 8.91
CA LEU A 59 -2.78 -7.17 9.95
C LEU A 59 -3.36 -5.85 9.46
N ILE A 60 -2.53 -5.01 8.82
CA ILE A 60 -2.94 -3.73 8.23
C ILE A 60 -4.10 -3.92 7.24
N TRP A 61 -4.00 -4.94 6.40
CA TRP A 61 -4.99 -5.21 5.36
C TRP A 61 -6.08 -6.19 5.75
N LYS A 62 -6.15 -6.58 7.04
CA LYS A 62 -7.18 -7.51 7.58
C LYS A 62 -7.23 -8.84 6.83
N GLY A 63 -6.07 -9.40 6.51
CA GLY A 63 -5.93 -10.69 5.84
C GLY A 63 -6.41 -10.71 4.39
N THR A 64 -6.42 -9.55 3.72
CA THR A 64 -6.85 -9.43 2.31
C THR A 64 -5.83 -8.67 1.49
N TYR A 65 -5.76 -8.97 0.20
CA TYR A 65 -4.77 -8.42 -0.70
C TYR A 65 -4.86 -6.89 -0.85
N SER A 66 -3.70 -6.24 -1.03
CA SER A 66 -3.60 -4.83 -1.40
C SER A 66 -2.50 -4.61 -2.44
N ASN A 67 -2.84 -3.87 -3.49
CA ASN A 67 -2.00 -3.37 -4.57
C ASN A 67 -1.76 -1.84 -4.45
N LEU A 68 -1.79 -1.30 -3.22
CA LEU A 68 -1.49 0.10 -2.97
C LEU A 68 0.02 0.27 -2.81
N PHE A 69 0.65 0.88 -3.81
CA PHE A 69 2.03 1.35 -3.76
C PHE A 69 2.04 2.87 -3.60
N ASP A 70 2.54 3.31 -2.45
CA ASP A 70 3.17 4.59 -2.14
C ASP A 70 2.46 5.92 -2.49
N GLY A 71 2.74 6.96 -1.70
CA GLY A 71 2.17 8.32 -1.84
C GLY A 71 0.81 8.55 -1.15
N THR A 72 0.10 7.50 -0.77
CA THR A 72 -1.15 7.61 0.02
C THR A 72 -0.93 7.43 1.52
N PHE A 73 0.19 6.84 1.95
CA PHE A 73 0.47 6.53 3.35
C PHE A 73 1.28 7.63 4.02
N LYS A 74 0.96 7.90 5.28
CA LYS A 74 1.89 8.62 6.17
C LYS A 74 3.06 7.69 6.50
N ASP A 75 4.26 8.24 6.57
CA ASP A 75 5.52 7.51 6.70
C ASP A 75 5.51 6.46 7.82
N ASP A 76 4.85 6.74 8.94
CA ASP A 76 4.78 5.83 10.09
C ASP A 76 4.17 4.47 9.74
N LEU A 77 3.07 4.42 8.98
CA LEU A 77 2.41 3.17 8.60
C LEU A 77 3.19 2.41 7.52
N ARG A 78 3.87 3.17 6.66
CA ARG A 78 4.74 2.65 5.61
C ARG A 78 5.88 1.84 6.24
N SER A 79 6.50 2.38 7.29
CA SER A 79 7.55 1.70 8.04
C SER A 79 7.11 0.33 8.57
N TRP A 80 5.89 0.15 9.06
CA TRP A 80 5.44 -1.15 9.56
C TRP A 80 5.28 -2.21 8.48
N GLY A 81 4.76 -1.84 7.31
CA GLY A 81 4.56 -2.75 6.19
C GLY A 81 5.86 -3.24 5.55
N TYR A 82 6.94 -2.44 5.64
CA TYR A 82 8.25 -2.79 5.06
C TYR A 82 9.26 -3.35 6.08
N ILE A 83 9.16 -3.02 7.38
CA ILE A 83 10.24 -3.28 8.36
C ILE A 83 9.99 -4.53 9.22
N MET A 84 8.76 -5.02 9.38
CA MET A 84 8.50 -6.11 10.32
C MET A 84 8.13 -7.44 9.65
N TRP A 85 9.17 -8.13 9.21
CA TRP A 85 9.15 -9.54 8.81
C TRP A 85 9.27 -10.52 9.98
N ASP A 86 9.47 -10.04 11.21
CA ASP A 86 9.65 -10.88 12.41
C ASP A 86 8.35 -10.87 13.23
N ALA A 87 7.46 -11.84 12.96
CA ALA A 87 6.19 -11.99 13.65
C ALA A 87 6.38 -12.28 15.14
N ALA A 88 7.39 -13.09 15.50
CA ALA A 88 7.69 -13.41 16.89
C ALA A 88 8.03 -12.15 17.70
N ARG A 89 8.78 -11.22 17.12
CA ARG A 89 9.08 -9.92 17.74
C ARG A 89 7.84 -9.04 17.83
N LEU A 90 6.99 -9.02 16.80
CA LEU A 90 5.76 -8.23 16.80
C LEU A 90 4.83 -8.64 17.96
N GLU A 91 4.65 -9.94 18.16
CA GLU A 91 3.85 -10.49 19.26
C GLU A 91 4.50 -10.24 20.62
N ARG A 92 5.79 -10.57 20.78
CA ARG A 92 6.51 -10.42 22.07
C ARG A 92 6.53 -8.99 22.59
N THR A 93 6.50 -7.99 21.71
CA THR A 93 6.62 -6.58 22.08
C THR A 93 5.26 -5.88 22.23
N GLY A 94 4.14 -6.53 21.91
CA GLY A 94 2.83 -5.87 21.84
C GLY A 94 2.76 -4.81 20.73
N ALA A 95 3.58 -4.96 19.69
CA ALA A 95 3.62 -4.01 18.57
C ALA A 95 2.35 -4.08 17.72
N ARG A 96 1.59 -5.17 17.81
CA ARG A 96 0.27 -5.32 17.19
C ARG A 96 -0.71 -4.24 17.64
N GLU A 97 -0.73 -3.92 18.93
CA GLU A 97 -1.59 -2.89 19.51
C GLU A 97 -1.17 -1.49 19.03
N VAL A 98 0.14 -1.25 18.91
CA VAL A 98 0.70 0.00 18.40
C VAL A 98 0.30 0.19 16.95
N LEU A 99 0.48 -0.84 16.12
CA LEU A 99 0.09 -0.85 14.71
C LEU A 99 -1.40 -0.52 14.54
N HIS A 100 -2.25 -1.16 15.34
CA HIS A 100 -3.69 -0.90 15.31
C HIS A 100 -4.05 0.53 15.71
N ARG A 101 -3.37 1.10 16.73
CA ARG A 101 -3.57 2.51 17.14
C ARG A 101 -3.13 3.48 16.04
N GLN A 102 -1.99 3.24 15.41
CA GLN A 102 -1.49 4.10 14.33
C GLN A 102 -2.37 4.00 13.07
N TRP A 103 -2.87 2.81 12.75
CA TRP A 103 -3.86 2.64 11.69
C TRP A 103 -5.11 3.49 11.93
N LYS A 104 -5.69 3.38 13.13
CA LYS A 104 -6.86 4.19 13.53
C LYS A 104 -6.56 5.69 13.53
N ALA A 105 -5.38 6.12 13.95
CA ALA A 105 -4.99 7.53 13.92
C ALA A 105 -4.89 8.08 12.49
N CYS A 106 -4.41 7.28 11.54
CA CYS A 106 -4.24 7.71 10.15
C CYS A 106 -5.54 7.64 9.35
N TRP A 107 -6.29 6.55 9.49
CA TRP A 107 -7.41 6.21 8.61
C TRP A 107 -8.76 6.14 9.29
N LYS A 108 -8.81 6.24 10.63
CA LYS A 108 -10.01 5.97 11.44
C LYS A 108 -10.58 4.60 11.05
N ASP A 109 -11.84 4.57 10.62
CA ASP A 109 -12.52 3.36 10.14
C ASP A 109 -12.59 3.28 8.61
N VAL A 110 -11.89 4.18 7.89
CA VAL A 110 -11.89 4.21 6.42
C VAL A 110 -10.85 3.23 5.90
N ASP A 111 -11.26 2.32 5.00
CA ASP A 111 -10.30 1.52 4.25
C ASP A 111 -9.80 2.31 3.03
N PRO A 112 -8.49 2.62 2.90
CA PRO A 112 -7.97 3.42 1.82
C PRO A 112 -8.16 2.78 0.43
N ARG A 113 -8.31 1.45 0.35
CA ARG A 113 -8.59 0.75 -0.92
C ARG A 113 -9.95 1.13 -1.51
N ASN A 114 -10.87 1.67 -0.70
CA ASN A 114 -12.17 2.16 -1.17
C ASN A 114 -12.11 3.52 -1.86
N ARG A 115 -11.01 4.25 -1.72
CA ARG A 115 -10.83 5.56 -2.38
C ARG A 115 -10.40 5.43 -3.84
N LEU A 116 -10.06 4.23 -4.29
CA LEU A 116 -9.60 3.96 -5.64
C LEU A 116 -10.77 3.90 -6.61
N ARG A 117 -10.63 4.63 -7.72
CA ARG A 117 -11.55 4.55 -8.86
C ARG A 117 -10.99 3.57 -9.88
N TYR A 118 -11.66 2.44 -10.05
CA TYR A 118 -11.39 1.50 -11.13
C TYR A 118 -12.16 1.92 -12.39
N ALA A 119 -11.71 1.51 -13.57
CA ALA A 119 -12.57 1.59 -14.76
C ALA A 119 -13.84 0.74 -14.53
N ASN A 120 -14.97 1.26 -15.01
CA ASN A 120 -16.24 0.54 -15.02
C ASN A 120 -16.25 -0.50 -16.15
#